data_AF-A0A8X7P656-F1
#
_entry.id   AF-A0A8X7P656-F1
#
_cell.length_a   1.000
_cell.length_b   1.000
_cell.length_c   1.000
_cell.angle_alpha   90.00
_cell.angle_beta   90.00
_cell.angle_gamma   90.00
#
_symmetry.space_group_name_H-M   'P 1'
#
loop_
_entity.id
_entity.type
_entity.pdbx_description
1 polymer ?
#
loop_
_entity_poly.entity_id
_entity_poly.type
_entity_poly.pdbx_seq_one_letter_code
_entity_poly.pdbx_strand_id
1 'polypeptide(L)'
;MFVETKEEETLDIHIDRSELLDQSISQIADATAIHGDISVRFKREEAFGDGVLLEWFFVISKEIFDPERKLFTVSPDDCRRYRPNPASYVDEDHLKKFKVAGLIIALAIKHGVQVGILLDPIFFLNLAGKSIEHQSCSRILEMSEEAFDAMKLTFSVEIEEEKGKMVEIPLCENVVRKTEDRAPFRQTCGRTSEAVCGRI
;
A
#
# COMPACT_ATOMS: atom_id res chain seq x y z
N MET A 1 9.99 33.13 24.73
CA MET A 1 10.57 31.89 24.21
C MET A 1 10.16 31.84 22.75
N PHE A 2 11.03 32.29 21.85
CA PHE A 2 10.77 32.18 20.41
C PHE A 2 10.98 30.72 20.06
N VAL A 3 9.93 30.07 19.55
CA VAL A 3 10.06 28.73 18.97
C VAL A 3 10.83 28.95 17.67
N GLU A 4 12.07 28.50 17.61
CA GLU A 4 12.79 28.34 16.35
C GLU A 4 12.01 27.31 15.52
N THR A 5 11.19 27.80 14.60
CA THR A 5 10.67 26.97 13.51
C THR A 5 11.87 26.60 12.68
N LYS A 6 12.30 25.33 12.73
CA LYS A 6 13.21 24.78 11.72
C LYS A 6 12.62 25.16 10.36
N GLU A 7 13.37 25.89 9.55
CA GLU A 7 12.99 26.12 8.15
C GLU A 7 12.89 24.75 7.49
N GLU A 8 11.66 24.30 7.26
CA GLU A 8 11.37 23.09 6.52
C GLU A 8 11.81 23.32 5.07
N GLU A 9 12.93 22.74 4.66
CA GLU A 9 13.45 22.87 3.30
C GLU A 9 12.39 22.45 2.29
N THR A 10 12.04 23.38 1.38
CA THR A 10 11.12 23.09 0.28
C THR A 10 11.81 22.24 -0.78
N LEU A 11 11.24 21.08 -1.10
CA LEU A 11 11.70 20.22 -2.18
C LEU A 11 11.26 20.82 -3.51
N ASP A 12 12.19 21.37 -4.29
CA ASP A 12 11.91 21.90 -5.62
C ASP A 12 12.27 20.86 -6.69
N ILE A 13 11.25 20.32 -7.37
CA ILE A 13 11.42 19.28 -8.39
C ILE A 13 11.18 19.82 -9.80
N HIS A 14 12.04 19.41 -10.73
CA HIS A 14 12.02 19.83 -12.12
C HIS A 14 11.76 18.63 -13.02
N ILE A 15 10.60 18.58 -13.67
CA ILE A 15 10.12 17.38 -14.34
C ILE A 15 9.89 17.65 -15.83
N ASP A 16 10.40 16.76 -16.69
CA ASP A 16 9.97 16.68 -18.09
C ASP A 16 8.66 15.90 -18.18
N ARG A 17 7.66 16.43 -18.90
CA ARG A 17 6.37 15.75 -19.07
C ARG A 17 6.52 14.38 -19.74
N SER A 18 7.52 14.17 -20.60
CA SER A 18 7.75 12.87 -21.24
C SER A 18 8.25 11.79 -20.28
N GLU A 19 8.80 12.19 -19.13
CA GLU A 19 9.39 11.30 -18.13
C GLU A 19 8.78 11.58 -16.74
N LEU A 20 7.49 11.94 -16.71
CA LEU A 20 6.79 12.43 -15.51
C LEU A 20 6.97 11.49 -14.31
N LEU A 21 6.67 10.20 -14.49
CA LEU A 21 6.70 9.21 -13.43
C LEU A 21 8.14 8.96 -12.93
N ASP A 22 9.05 8.64 -13.84
CA ASP A 22 10.42 8.27 -13.49
C ASP A 22 11.20 9.43 -12.86
N GLN A 23 11.05 10.65 -13.39
CA GLN A 23 11.71 11.83 -12.81
C GLN A 23 11.10 12.24 -11.47
N SER A 24 9.79 12.09 -11.29
CA SER A 24 9.14 12.30 -9.99
C SER A 24 9.65 11.29 -8.97
N ILE A 25 9.72 10.01 -9.35
CA ILE A 25 10.19 8.94 -8.46
C ILE A 25 11.65 9.14 -8.06
N SER A 26 12.51 9.46 -9.01
CA SER A 26 13.93 9.70 -8.73
C SER A 26 14.15 10.86 -7.77
N GLN A 27 13.45 11.99 -7.97
CA GLN A 27 13.62 13.19 -7.13
C GLN A 27 12.94 13.09 -5.75
N ILE A 28 11.89 12.27 -5.61
CA ILE A 28 11.15 12.10 -4.35
C ILE A 28 11.68 10.90 -3.53
N ALA A 29 12.27 9.88 -4.15
CA ALA A 29 12.70 8.67 -3.45
C ALA A 29 13.71 8.91 -2.32
N ASP A 30 14.59 9.88 -2.53
CA ASP A 30 15.65 10.25 -1.58
C ASP A 30 15.23 11.42 -0.67
N ALA A 31 14.02 11.96 -0.85
CA ALA A 31 13.52 13.03 -0.02
C ALA A 31 13.19 12.51 1.39
N THR A 32 14.10 12.78 2.33
CA THR A 32 13.78 12.84 3.77
C THR A 32 12.77 13.96 4.09
N ALA A 33 12.49 14.82 3.11
CA ALA A 33 11.73 16.05 3.18
C ALA A 33 10.19 15.87 3.10
N ILE A 34 9.62 14.77 3.61
CA ILE A 34 8.15 14.71 3.84
C ILE A 34 7.71 15.83 4.81
N HIS A 35 8.66 16.26 5.66
CA HIS A 35 8.50 17.42 6.53
C HIS A 35 8.51 18.74 5.76
N GLY A 36 9.28 18.84 4.67
CA GLY A 36 9.37 20.00 3.76
C GLY A 36 8.11 20.28 2.95
N ASP A 37 7.96 21.51 2.47
CA ASP A 37 7.00 21.85 1.42
C ASP A 37 7.48 21.31 0.04
N ILE A 38 6.63 21.25 -0.99
CA ILE A 38 7.03 20.82 -2.34
C ILE A 38 6.67 21.87 -3.40
N SER A 39 7.65 22.17 -4.26
CA SER A 39 7.50 23.03 -5.43
C SER A 39 7.74 22.20 -6.69
N VAL A 40 6.88 22.35 -7.70
CA VAL A 40 6.99 21.62 -8.96
C VAL A 40 7.14 22.58 -10.12
N ARG A 41 8.08 22.26 -11.02
CA ARG A 41 8.26 22.95 -12.30
C ARG A 41 8.32 21.96 -13.45
N PHE A 42 7.51 22.20 -14.48
CA PHE A 42 7.64 21.49 -15.74
C PHE A 42 8.75 22.12 -16.58
N LYS A 43 9.69 21.30 -17.05
CA LYS A 43 10.80 21.76 -17.89
C LYS A 43 10.24 22.35 -19.18
N ARG A 44 10.82 23.48 -19.62
CA ARG A 44 10.43 24.23 -20.82
C ARG A 44 9.04 24.90 -20.75
N GLU A 45 8.47 25.02 -19.54
CA GLU A 45 7.23 25.76 -19.30
C GLU A 45 7.51 26.96 -18.37
N GLU A 46 6.82 28.07 -18.59
CA GLU A 46 6.95 29.27 -17.74
C GLU A 46 6.05 29.23 -16.50
N ALA A 47 5.13 28.26 -16.42
CA ALA A 47 4.16 28.15 -15.34
C ALA A 47 4.84 27.74 -14.00
N PHE A 48 4.39 28.34 -12.90
CA PHE A 48 4.84 28.02 -11.55
C PHE A 48 3.72 28.23 -10.51
N GLY A 49 3.90 27.68 -9.31
CA GLY A 49 3.00 27.85 -8.17
C GLY A 49 1.93 26.76 -8.05
N ASP A 50 0.92 27.03 -7.23
CA ASP A 50 -0.07 26.03 -6.79
C ASP A 50 -0.83 25.36 -7.94
N GLY A 51 -1.10 26.09 -9.02
CA GLY A 51 -1.76 25.51 -10.19
C GLY A 51 -0.95 24.38 -10.84
N VAL A 52 0.37 24.54 -10.91
CA VAL A 52 1.29 23.52 -11.45
C VAL A 52 1.42 22.35 -10.48
N LEU A 53 1.45 22.63 -9.17
CA LEU A 53 1.49 21.59 -8.14
C LEU A 53 0.21 20.73 -8.17
N LEU A 54 -0.97 21.36 -8.26
CA LEU A 54 -2.25 20.67 -8.38
C LEU A 54 -2.33 19.83 -9.66
N GLU A 55 -1.88 20.39 -10.79
CA GLU A 55 -1.77 19.65 -12.03
C GLU A 55 -0.87 18.43 -11.85
N TRP A 56 0.34 18.62 -11.30
CA TRP A 56 1.28 17.53 -11.07
C TRP A 56 0.66 16.42 -10.22
N PHE A 57 0.01 16.73 -9.10
CA PHE A 57 -0.70 15.75 -8.28
C PHE A 57 -1.73 14.95 -9.08
N PHE A 58 -2.48 15.62 -9.95
CA PHE A 58 -3.47 14.97 -10.80
C PHE A 58 -2.82 14.03 -11.83
N VAL A 59 -1.77 14.47 -12.52
CA VAL A 59 -1.15 13.65 -13.57
C VAL A 59 -0.34 12.50 -12.98
N ILE A 60 0.44 12.75 -11.91
CA ILE A 60 1.28 11.72 -11.29
C ILE A 60 0.43 10.63 -10.64
N SER A 61 -0.71 10.98 -10.05
CA SER A 61 -1.63 9.99 -9.48
C SER A 61 -2.22 9.09 -10.55
N LYS A 62 -2.52 9.62 -11.74
CA LYS A 62 -2.95 8.78 -12.86
C LYS A 62 -1.87 7.81 -13.30
N GLU A 63 -0.63 8.27 -13.44
CA GLU A 63 0.51 7.40 -13.80
C GLU A 63 0.74 6.30 -12.76
N ILE A 64 0.73 6.61 -11.47
CA ILE A 64 0.97 5.63 -10.39
C ILE A 64 -0.09 4.52 -10.40
N PHE A 65 -1.35 4.89 -10.61
CA PHE A 65 -2.49 3.97 -10.59
C PHE A 65 -2.87 3.45 -11.98
N ASP A 66 -2.05 3.71 -13.00
CA ASP A 66 -2.23 3.15 -14.34
C ASP A 66 -1.96 1.64 -14.31
N PRO A 67 -2.93 0.79 -14.75
CA PRO A 67 -2.73 -0.65 -14.85
C PRO A 67 -1.49 -1.07 -15.66
N GLU A 68 -1.06 -0.27 -16.64
CA GLU A 68 0.12 -0.56 -17.45
C GLU A 68 1.43 -0.49 -16.64
N ARG A 69 1.46 0.30 -15.55
CA ARG A 69 2.62 0.38 -14.65
C ARG A 69 2.72 -0.80 -13.69
N LYS A 70 1.69 -1.65 -13.62
CA LYS A 70 1.62 -2.88 -12.80
C LYS A 70 1.92 -2.70 -11.31
N LEU A 71 1.92 -1.47 -10.80
CA LEU A 71 2.12 -1.19 -9.38
C LEU A 71 0.84 -1.45 -8.59
N PHE A 72 -0.28 -0.93 -9.09
CA PHE A 72 -1.61 -1.18 -8.54
C PHE A 72 -2.48 -1.92 -9.56
N THR A 73 -3.48 -2.63 -9.05
CA THR A 73 -4.50 -3.31 -9.85
C THR A 73 -5.88 -2.98 -9.28
N VAL A 74 -6.91 -3.13 -10.11
CA VAL A 74 -8.29 -2.92 -9.66
C VAL A 74 -8.72 -4.03 -8.70
N SER A 75 -9.54 -3.70 -7.72
CA SER A 75 -10.09 -4.69 -6.79
C SER A 75 -11.01 -5.67 -7.55
N PRO A 76 -10.94 -6.98 -7.24
CA PRO A 76 -11.82 -7.97 -7.87
C PRO A 76 -13.31 -7.68 -7.65
N ASP A 77 -13.65 -7.12 -6.49
CA ASP A 77 -15.03 -6.86 -6.08
C ASP A 77 -15.56 -5.49 -6.54
N ASP A 78 -14.68 -4.54 -6.87
CA ASP A 78 -15.04 -3.17 -7.28
C ASP A 78 -13.98 -2.58 -8.20
N CYS A 79 -14.29 -2.48 -9.49
CA CYS A 79 -13.36 -1.98 -10.52
C CYS A 79 -12.99 -0.50 -10.37
N ARG A 80 -13.64 0.24 -9.46
CA ARG A 80 -13.32 1.64 -9.16
C ARG A 80 -12.24 1.78 -8.10
N ARG A 81 -11.87 0.68 -7.44
CA ARG A 81 -10.95 0.66 -6.31
C ARG A 81 -9.64 0.02 -6.69
N TYR A 82 -8.56 0.48 -6.05
CA TYR A 82 -7.21 0.02 -6.32
C TYR A 82 -6.61 -0.65 -5.10
N ARG A 83 -5.85 -1.73 -5.35
CA ARG A 83 -5.04 -2.44 -4.38
C ARG A 83 -3.64 -2.69 -4.96
N PRO A 84 -2.60 -2.92 -4.12
CA PRO A 84 -1.29 -3.33 -4.60
C PRO A 84 -1.41 -4.54 -5.52
N ASN A 85 -0.71 -4.52 -6.65
CA ASN A 85 -0.69 -5.64 -7.57
C ASN A 85 0.23 -6.74 -7.00
N PRO A 86 -0.26 -7.96 -6.71
CA PRO A 86 0.60 -9.05 -6.26
C PRO A 86 1.69 -9.41 -7.27
N ALA A 87 1.48 -9.14 -8.55
CA ALA A 87 2.45 -9.36 -9.62
C ALA A 87 3.39 -8.16 -9.87
N SER A 88 3.45 -7.18 -8.96
CA SER A 88 4.33 -6.01 -9.12
C SER A 88 5.82 -6.39 -9.11
N TYR A 89 6.19 -7.53 -8.49
CA TYR A 89 7.58 -8.03 -8.41
C TYR A 89 8.23 -8.28 -9.77
N VAL A 90 7.46 -8.30 -10.86
CA VAL A 90 8.00 -8.34 -12.23
C VAL A 90 8.87 -7.12 -12.53
N ASP A 91 8.63 -6.02 -11.84
CA ASP A 91 9.43 -4.80 -11.87
C ASP A 91 10.40 -4.81 -10.67
N GLU A 92 11.71 -4.84 -10.92
CA GLU A 92 12.73 -4.94 -9.87
C GLU A 92 12.70 -3.76 -8.87
N ASP A 93 12.20 -2.60 -9.30
CA ASP A 93 12.11 -1.39 -8.48
C ASP A 93 10.73 -1.21 -7.81
N HIS A 94 9.83 -2.20 -7.87
CA HIS A 94 8.43 -2.03 -7.42
C HIS A 94 8.31 -1.55 -5.96
N LEU A 95 9.19 -2.03 -5.05
CA LEU A 95 9.21 -1.59 -3.66
C LEU A 95 9.54 -0.11 -3.52
N LYS A 96 10.54 0.37 -4.28
CA LYS A 96 10.90 1.79 -4.33
C LYS A 96 9.74 2.61 -4.88
N LYS A 97 9.06 2.11 -5.91
CA LYS A 97 7.88 2.74 -6.52
C LYS A 97 6.70 2.81 -5.54
N PHE A 98 6.43 1.75 -4.77
CA PHE A 98 5.41 1.77 -3.71
C PHE A 98 5.74 2.78 -2.61
N LYS A 99 6.99 2.83 -2.16
CA LYS A 99 7.44 3.82 -1.18
C LYS A 99 7.14 5.24 -1.68
N VAL A 100 7.54 5.56 -2.91
CA VAL A 100 7.28 6.88 -3.48
C VAL A 100 5.78 7.14 -3.69
N ALA A 101 5.00 6.15 -4.12
CA ALA A 101 3.55 6.29 -4.23
C ALA A 101 2.92 6.68 -2.87
N GLY A 102 3.37 6.04 -1.78
CA GLY A 102 2.98 6.42 -0.42
C GLY A 102 3.37 7.85 -0.05
N LEU A 103 4.58 8.30 -0.43
CA LEU A 103 5.02 9.69 -0.22
C LEU A 103 4.16 10.70 -0.98
N ILE A 104 3.82 10.42 -2.23
CA ILE A 104 2.98 11.30 -3.05
C ILE A 104 1.57 11.40 -2.47
N ILE A 105 1.00 10.28 -2.01
CA ILE A 105 -0.29 10.27 -1.31
C ILE A 105 -0.21 11.08 0.00
N ALA A 106 0.87 10.93 0.77
CA ALA A 106 1.09 11.68 2.00
C ALA A 106 1.22 13.20 1.73
N LEU A 107 1.96 13.58 0.69
CA LEU A 107 2.07 14.97 0.24
C LEU A 107 0.71 15.52 -0.21
N ALA A 108 -0.07 14.76 -0.98
CA ALA A 108 -1.41 15.18 -1.39
C ALA A 108 -2.31 15.46 -0.18
N ILE A 109 -2.27 14.59 0.85
CA ILE A 109 -3.00 14.79 2.11
C ILE A 109 -2.50 16.05 2.84
N LYS A 110 -1.18 16.24 2.94
CA LYS A 110 -0.57 17.44 3.57
C LYS A 110 -1.06 18.73 2.93
N HIS A 111 -1.18 18.76 1.60
CA HIS A 111 -1.64 19.92 0.83
C HIS A 111 -3.17 20.02 0.71
N GLY A 112 -3.93 19.07 1.27
CA GLY A 112 -5.39 19.04 1.13
C GLY A 112 -5.89 18.78 -0.30
N VAL A 113 -5.08 18.10 -1.12
CA VAL A 113 -5.38 17.80 -2.53
C VAL A 113 -6.07 16.45 -2.66
N GLN A 114 -7.23 16.44 -3.30
CA GLN A 114 -7.94 15.20 -3.63
C GLN A 114 -7.46 14.65 -4.97
N VAL A 115 -6.72 13.54 -4.95
CA VAL A 115 -6.15 12.91 -6.15
C VAL A 115 -7.12 12.02 -6.93
N GLY A 116 -8.36 11.85 -6.45
CA GLY A 116 -9.40 11.11 -7.17
C GLY A 116 -9.21 9.59 -7.23
N ILE A 117 -8.35 9.03 -6.37
CA ILE A 117 -8.10 7.59 -6.28
C ILE A 117 -8.86 6.99 -5.11
N LEU A 118 -9.52 5.86 -5.34
CA LEU A 118 -10.19 5.08 -4.29
C LEU A 118 -9.35 3.84 -3.98
N LEU A 119 -8.89 3.74 -2.74
CA LEU A 119 -8.23 2.54 -2.27
C LEU A 119 -9.26 1.47 -1.91
N ASP A 120 -8.87 0.22 -2.11
CA ASP A 120 -9.59 -0.94 -1.59
C ASP A 120 -9.80 -0.81 -0.08
N PRO A 121 -10.98 -1.13 0.48
CA PRO A 121 -11.26 -0.90 1.89
C PRO A 121 -10.35 -1.70 2.81
N ILE A 122 -10.01 -2.95 2.45
CA ILE A 122 -9.13 -3.80 3.24
C ILE A 122 -7.72 -3.21 3.21
N PHE A 123 -7.24 -2.82 2.03
CA PHE A 123 -5.95 -2.17 1.89
C PHE A 123 -5.87 -0.85 2.68
N PHE A 124 -6.90 -0.01 2.60
CA PHE A 124 -6.98 1.25 3.34
C PHE A 124 -6.99 1.05 4.86
N LEU A 125 -7.75 0.06 5.36
CA LEU A 125 -7.78 -0.27 6.79
C LEU A 125 -6.41 -0.76 7.28
N ASN A 126 -5.71 -1.55 6.48
CA ASN A 126 -4.34 -1.98 6.78
C ASN A 126 -3.38 -0.79 6.88
N LEU A 127 -3.43 0.15 5.91
CA LEU A 127 -2.62 1.37 5.97
C LEU A 127 -2.92 2.23 7.20
N ALA A 128 -4.16 2.20 7.70
CA ALA A 128 -4.57 2.89 8.92
C ALA A 128 -4.20 2.14 10.22
N GLY A 129 -3.51 0.99 10.13
CA GLY A 129 -3.15 0.17 11.29
C GLY A 129 -4.36 -0.46 11.99
N LYS A 130 -5.50 -0.60 11.30
CA LYS A 130 -6.71 -1.21 11.87
C LYS A 130 -6.71 -2.70 11.59
N SER A 131 -7.06 -3.48 12.62
CA SER A 131 -7.32 -4.91 12.48
C SER A 131 -8.55 -5.15 11.61
N ILE A 132 -8.47 -6.16 10.74
CA ILE A 132 -9.53 -6.52 9.80
C ILE A 132 -10.14 -7.84 10.26
N GLU A 133 -11.36 -7.78 10.78
CA GLU A 133 -12.15 -8.97 11.06
C GLU A 133 -12.97 -9.34 9.83
N HIS A 134 -12.76 -10.55 9.31
CA HIS A 134 -13.49 -11.02 8.15
C HIS A 134 -14.73 -11.82 8.57
N GLN A 135 -15.87 -11.60 7.92
CA GLN A 135 -17.11 -12.35 8.21
C GLN A 135 -16.97 -13.87 8.01
N SER A 136 -16.05 -14.30 7.14
CA SER A 136 -15.72 -15.71 6.98
C SER A 136 -15.09 -16.31 8.25
N CYS A 137 -14.29 -15.53 8.99
CA CYS A 137 -13.72 -15.96 10.26
C CYS A 137 -14.80 -16.17 11.32
N SER A 138 -15.80 -15.30 11.41
CA SER A 138 -16.89 -15.49 12.38
C SER A 138 -17.67 -16.76 12.08
N ARG A 139 -17.96 -17.05 10.80
CA ARG A 139 -18.65 -18.29 10.40
C ARG A 139 -17.86 -19.53 10.78
N ILE A 140 -16.54 -19.57 10.55
CA ILE A 140 -15.70 -20.72 10.92
C ILE A 140 -15.68 -20.92 12.44
N LEU A 141 -15.64 -19.83 13.22
CA LEU A 141 -15.65 -19.87 14.67
C LEU A 141 -16.99 -20.36 15.25
N GLU A 142 -18.10 -20.13 14.53
CA GLU A 142 -19.47 -20.50 14.92
C GLU A 142 -19.87 -21.93 14.50
N MET A 143 -19.05 -22.64 13.73
CA MET A 143 -19.34 -24.02 13.28
C MET A 143 -19.31 -25.04 14.42
N SER A 144 -19.96 -26.20 14.25
CA SER A 144 -19.86 -27.30 15.23
C SER A 144 -18.45 -27.92 15.23
N GLU A 145 -18.08 -28.61 16.31
CA GLU A 145 -16.75 -29.25 16.43
C GLU A 145 -16.54 -30.28 15.32
N GLU A 146 -17.56 -31.07 15.01
CA GLU A 146 -17.51 -32.09 13.97
C GLU A 146 -17.30 -31.48 12.58
N ALA A 147 -17.96 -30.36 12.30
CA ALA A 147 -17.81 -29.64 11.04
C ALA A 147 -16.45 -28.95 10.93
N PHE A 148 -15.91 -28.45 12.05
CA PHE A 148 -14.58 -27.85 12.10
C PHE A 148 -13.48 -28.90 11.87
N ASP A 149 -13.55 -30.03 12.58
CA ASP A 149 -12.59 -31.13 12.44
C ASP A 149 -12.64 -31.76 11.05
N ALA A 150 -13.83 -31.84 10.44
CA ALA A 150 -14.01 -32.33 9.08
C ALA A 150 -13.30 -31.47 8.03
N MET A 151 -13.12 -30.16 8.27
CA MET A 151 -12.40 -29.27 7.35
C MET A 151 -10.88 -29.48 7.36
N LYS A 152 -10.33 -30.13 8.40
CA LYS A 152 -8.89 -30.43 8.54
C LYS A 152 -7.98 -29.24 8.20
N LEU A 153 -8.36 -28.05 8.69
CA LEU A 153 -7.62 -26.82 8.41
C LEU A 153 -6.23 -26.86 9.06
N THR A 154 -5.24 -26.30 8.38
CA THR A 154 -3.91 -26.04 8.92
C THR A 154 -3.79 -24.54 9.21
N PHE A 155 -3.04 -24.20 10.27
CA PHE A 155 -2.71 -22.80 10.59
C PHE A 155 -1.56 -22.30 9.72
N SER A 156 -1.73 -22.42 8.42
CA SER A 156 -0.78 -22.01 7.40
C SER A 156 -1.52 -21.48 6.18
N VAL A 157 -0.84 -20.61 5.44
CA VAL A 157 -1.33 -20.10 4.16
C VAL A 157 -0.27 -20.36 3.10
N GLU A 158 -0.69 -20.86 1.94
CA GLU A 158 0.17 -20.91 0.78
C GLU A 158 0.13 -19.55 0.10
N ILE A 159 1.27 -18.87 0.05
CA ILE A 159 1.42 -17.65 -0.72
C ILE A 159 2.36 -17.90 -1.89
N GLU A 160 2.08 -17.24 -3.00
CA GLU A 160 3.02 -17.12 -4.09
C GLU A 160 4.02 -16.01 -3.72
N GLU A 161 5.25 -16.39 -3.34
CA GLU A 161 6.35 -15.44 -3.14
C GLU A 161 6.80 -14.85 -4.49
N GLU A 162 7.62 -13.79 -4.41
CA GLU A 162 8.29 -13.20 -5.57
C GLU A 162 8.89 -14.30 -6.47
N LYS A 163 8.61 -14.23 -7.78
CA LYS A 163 9.01 -15.21 -8.83
C LYS A 163 8.15 -16.45 -8.98
N GLY A 164 6.93 -16.48 -8.43
CA GLY A 164 5.96 -17.54 -8.69
C GLY A 164 6.17 -18.82 -7.88
N LYS A 165 6.95 -18.72 -6.80
CA LYS A 165 7.23 -19.84 -5.91
C LYS A 165 6.16 -19.92 -4.83
N MET A 166 5.43 -21.03 -4.78
CA MET A 166 4.50 -21.28 -3.68
C MET A 166 5.27 -21.60 -2.39
N VAL A 167 4.96 -20.87 -1.32
CA VAL A 167 5.54 -21.05 0.01
C VAL A 167 4.43 -21.14 1.04
N GLU A 168 4.49 -22.17 1.88
CA GLU A 168 3.60 -22.33 3.01
C GLU A 168 4.13 -21.50 4.19
N ILE A 169 3.34 -20.53 4.65
CA ILE A 169 3.66 -19.66 5.78
C ILE A 169 2.76 -20.02 6.97
N PRO A 170 3.33 -20.39 8.13
CA PRO A 170 2.55 -20.62 9.34
C PRO A 170 1.97 -19.29 9.85
N LEU A 171 0.68 -19.29 10.16
CA LEU A 171 -0.06 -18.10 10.60
C LEU A 171 0.07 -17.80 12.10
N CYS A 172 0.76 -18.67 12.84
CA CYS A 172 1.09 -18.48 14.25
C CYS A 172 2.40 -19.19 14.59
N GLU A 173 3.27 -18.53 15.36
CA GLU A 173 4.49 -19.14 15.87
C GLU A 173 4.12 -20.17 16.95
N ASN A 174 4.57 -21.42 16.77
CA ASN A 174 4.41 -22.54 17.69
C ASN A 174 2.99 -23.16 17.79
N VAL A 175 2.37 -23.50 16.65
CA VAL A 175 1.21 -24.40 16.69
C VAL A 175 1.70 -25.84 16.87
N VAL A 176 1.54 -26.36 18.09
CA VAL A 176 1.41 -27.80 18.32
C VAL A 176 0.35 -28.30 17.35
N ARG A 177 0.71 -29.26 16.49
CA ARG A 177 -0.14 -29.91 15.48
C ARG A 177 -1.33 -30.65 16.11
N LYS A 178 -2.24 -29.93 16.76
CA LYS A 178 -3.51 -30.45 17.24
C LYS A 178 -4.62 -29.64 16.60
N THR A 179 -5.33 -30.33 15.73
CA THR A 179 -6.51 -29.92 14.96
C THR A 179 -7.68 -29.47 15.83
N GLU A 180 -7.59 -29.56 17.16
CA GLU A 180 -8.70 -29.45 18.11
C GLU A 180 -8.82 -28.06 18.77
N ASP A 181 -7.82 -27.18 18.64
CA ASP A 181 -7.84 -25.88 19.33
C ASP A 181 -8.32 -24.75 18.40
N ARG A 182 -9.46 -24.12 18.75
CA ARG A 182 -10.01 -22.94 18.08
C ARG A 182 -9.41 -21.63 18.56
N ALA A 183 -8.68 -21.63 19.68
CA ALA A 183 -8.07 -20.44 20.24
C ALA A 183 -7.08 -19.74 19.29
N PRO A 184 -6.22 -20.46 18.52
CA PRO A 184 -5.33 -19.82 17.56
C PRO A 184 -6.11 -19.16 16.41
N PHE A 185 -7.28 -19.70 16.01
CA PHE A 185 -8.10 -19.12 14.93
C PHE A 185 -8.66 -17.74 15.31
N ARG A 186 -9.04 -17.56 16.59
CA ARG A 186 -9.42 -16.24 17.13
C ARG A 186 -8.25 -15.26 17.10
N GLN A 187 -7.05 -15.72 17.41
CA GLN A 187 -5.85 -14.89 17.46
C GLN A 187 -5.35 -14.50 16.06
N THR A 188 -5.42 -15.42 15.10
CA THR A 188 -4.97 -15.22 13.72
C THR A 188 -5.93 -14.36 12.90
N CYS A 189 -7.25 -14.55 13.05
CA CYS A 189 -8.25 -13.75 12.34
C CYS A 189 -8.22 -12.25 12.69
N GLY A 190 -7.63 -11.88 13.83
CA GLY A 190 -7.40 -10.48 14.21
C GLY A 190 -6.00 -9.93 13.84
N ARG A 191 -5.08 -10.76 13.34
CA ARG A 191 -3.66 -10.42 13.10
C ARG A 191 -3.20 -10.50 11.64
N THR A 192 -4.11 -10.78 10.70
CA THR A 192 -3.77 -10.95 9.27
C THR A 192 -3.10 -9.73 8.64
N SER A 193 -3.16 -8.54 9.27
CA SER A 193 -2.48 -7.34 8.80
C SER A 193 -0.96 -7.37 8.99
N GLU A 194 -0.42 -7.97 10.07
CA GLU A 194 1.02 -7.92 10.36
C GLU A 194 1.83 -8.98 9.59
N ALA A 195 1.30 -10.20 9.47
CA ALA A 195 2.03 -11.33 8.88
C ALA A 195 2.22 -11.22 7.35
N VAL A 196 1.31 -10.52 6.66
CA VAL A 196 1.37 -10.33 5.20
C VAL A 196 2.04 -9.00 4.84
N CYS A 197 1.87 -7.95 5.65
CA CYS A 197 2.43 -6.62 5.36
C CYS A 197 3.93 -6.49 5.72
N GLY A 198 4.49 -7.37 6.56
CA GLY A 198 5.91 -7.32 6.95
C GLY A 198 6.89 -7.82 5.87
N ARG A 199 6.41 -8.25 4.71
CA ARG A 199 7.23 -8.72 3.57
C ARG A 199 6.76 -8.20 2.20
N ILE A 200 5.87 -7.20 2.18
CA ILE A 200 5.54 -6.40 0.98
C ILE A 200 6.23 -5.05 1.12
#